data_AF-A0A7C0Z0R1-F1
#
_entry.id   AF-A0A7C0Z0R1-F1
#
_cell.length_a   1.000
_cell.length_b   1.000
_cell.length_c   1.000
_cell.angle_alpha   90.00
_cell.angle_beta   90.00
_cell.angle_gamma   90.00
#
_symmetry.space_group_name_H-M   'P 1'
#
loop_
_entity.id
_entity.type
_entity.pdbx_description
1 polymer ?
#
loop_
_entity_poly.entity_id
_entity_poly.type
_entity_poly.pdbx_seq_one_letter_code
_entity_poly.pdbx_strand_id
1 'polypeptide(L)'
;MSSGDTVPVEGTSLRLASGIRAGGQAVIEGVMMRSPRFLSVAVRRQDGKIVLREQRWRSLSERRRAFKRRFLRGVAILIETIVNGIQALSFSADVAAKEEEEKSRAAENRPNGKGKGVRKKGKKDKRGSEGLSKTAIALTIVAAFALGIAMFVVLPHVLTLLFGRVLNWRLDVESVAFHIIDGVIKIAIFVAYIWAISLMKDIRRVFEYHGAEHKSIFAYEHRKPL
;
A
#
# COMPACT_ATOMS: atom_id res chain seq x y z
N MET A 1 15.72 24.17 -31.57
CA MET A 1 15.44 25.02 -30.39
C MET A 1 13.97 25.37 -30.45
N SER A 2 13.12 24.80 -29.59
CA SER A 2 11.71 25.21 -29.51
C SER A 2 11.33 25.32 -28.04
N SER A 3 11.18 26.58 -27.66
CA SER A 3 10.37 27.17 -26.58
C SER A 3 9.95 26.26 -25.44
N GLY A 4 10.47 26.57 -24.25
CA GLY A 4 10.01 25.99 -22.99
C GLY A 4 8.64 26.54 -22.62
N ASP A 5 7.61 25.72 -22.79
CA ASP A 5 6.26 26.05 -22.35
C ASP A 5 6.18 26.07 -20.82
N THR A 6 5.91 27.25 -20.27
CA THR A 6 5.63 27.51 -18.85
C THR A 6 4.15 27.33 -18.59
N VAL A 7 3.78 26.48 -17.63
CA VAL A 7 2.40 26.43 -17.12
C VAL A 7 2.29 27.51 -16.03
N PRO A 8 1.35 28.47 -16.14
CA PRO A 8 1.17 29.47 -15.12
C PRO A 8 0.56 28.83 -13.87
N VAL A 9 1.31 28.82 -12.78
CA VAL A 9 0.81 28.55 -11.42
C VAL A 9 1.13 29.80 -10.62
N GLU A 10 0.14 30.35 -9.91
CA GLU A 10 0.21 31.64 -9.22
C GLU A 10 1.56 31.89 -8.55
N GLY A 11 2.27 32.93 -9.03
CA GLY A 11 3.41 33.53 -8.35
C GLY A 11 4.78 32.86 -8.49
N THR A 12 4.93 31.70 -9.15
CA THR A 12 6.27 31.12 -9.40
C THR A 12 6.38 30.50 -10.79
N SER A 13 7.24 31.05 -11.64
CA SER A 13 7.67 30.40 -12.87
C SER A 13 8.61 29.23 -12.54
N LEU A 14 8.06 28.08 -12.16
CA LEU A 14 8.83 26.84 -12.10
C LEU A 14 9.26 26.48 -13.53
N ARG A 15 10.54 26.70 -13.85
CA ARG A 15 11.16 26.01 -14.98
C ARG A 15 11.12 24.53 -14.67
N LEU A 16 10.06 23.85 -15.11
CA LEU A 16 9.92 22.40 -15.04
C LEU A 16 11.10 21.81 -15.81
N ALA A 17 12.15 21.45 -15.08
CA ALA A 17 13.30 20.76 -15.64
C ALA A 17 12.77 19.53 -16.37
N SER A 18 12.96 19.52 -17.69
CA SER A 18 12.56 18.43 -18.56
C SER A 18 13.11 17.10 -18.02
N GLY A 19 12.23 16.12 -17.78
CA GLY A 19 12.63 14.73 -17.53
C GLY A 19 12.83 14.31 -16.08
N ILE A 20 12.24 15.01 -15.09
CA ILE A 20 12.18 14.48 -13.73
C ILE A 20 11.24 13.26 -13.73
N ARG A 21 11.83 12.06 -13.74
CA ARG A 21 11.08 10.81 -13.55
C ARG A 21 10.47 10.81 -12.15
N ALA A 22 9.15 10.78 -12.09
CA ALA A 22 8.41 10.58 -10.86
C ALA A 22 8.01 9.10 -10.77
N GLY A 23 8.10 8.53 -9.58
CA GLY A 23 7.48 7.25 -9.27
C GLY A 23 6.48 7.45 -8.14
N GLY A 24 5.58 6.51 -7.94
CA GLY A 24 4.70 6.56 -6.79
C GLY A 24 4.33 5.19 -6.26
N GLN A 25 3.47 5.23 -5.25
CA GLN A 25 2.82 4.07 -4.66
C GLN A 25 1.53 4.54 -4.00
N ALA A 26 0.44 3.79 -4.18
CA ALA A 26 -0.77 3.99 -3.40
C ALA A 26 -0.56 3.62 -1.92
N VAL A 27 -1.15 4.42 -1.03
CA VAL A 27 -1.24 4.15 0.41
C VAL A 27 -2.71 4.23 0.84
N ILE A 28 -3.00 3.94 2.11
CA ILE A 28 -4.38 3.99 2.61
C ILE A 28 -4.87 5.44 2.55
N GLU A 29 -5.97 5.65 1.82
CA GLU A 29 -6.54 6.99 1.57
C GLU A 29 -5.56 8.02 0.98
N GLY A 30 -4.55 7.59 0.21
CA GLY A 30 -3.56 8.52 -0.30
C GLY A 30 -2.58 7.98 -1.32
N VAL A 31 -1.59 8.82 -1.65
CA VAL A 31 -0.51 8.49 -2.59
C VAL A 31 0.83 8.97 -2.05
N MET A 32 1.85 8.13 -2.23
CA MET A 32 3.24 8.49 -2.09
C MET A 32 3.81 8.80 -3.47
N MET A 33 4.43 9.97 -3.62
CA MET A 33 5.17 10.38 -4.81
C MET A 33 6.66 10.49 -4.48
N ARG A 34 7.49 10.04 -5.42
CA ARG A 34 8.94 10.05 -5.33
C ARG A 34 9.50 10.84 -6.50
N SER A 35 10.31 11.83 -6.17
CA SER A 35 11.20 12.53 -7.09
C SER A 35 12.66 12.16 -6.79
N PRO A 36 13.64 12.56 -7.62
CA PRO A 36 15.05 12.30 -7.36
C PRO A 36 15.57 12.82 -6.01
N ARG A 37 14.94 13.85 -5.43
CA ARG A 37 15.42 14.54 -4.21
C ARG A 37 14.41 14.59 -3.07
N PHE A 38 13.15 14.24 -3.31
CA PHE A 38 12.07 14.33 -2.33
C PHE A 38 11.13 13.14 -2.42
N LEU A 39 10.65 12.72 -1.25
CA LEU A 39 9.54 11.79 -1.07
C LEU A 39 8.40 12.57 -0.42
N SER A 40 7.22 12.56 -1.03
CA SER A 40 6.04 13.23 -0.50
C SER A 40 4.90 12.23 -0.38
N VAL A 41 4.26 12.18 0.79
CA VAL A 41 3.10 11.33 1.05
C VAL A 41 1.91 12.24 1.35
N ALA A 42 0.88 12.16 0.51
CA ALA A 42 -0.37 12.90 0.69
C ALA A 42 -1.48 11.91 1.09
N VAL A 43 -2.07 12.13 2.27
CA VAL A 43 -3.15 11.28 2.81
C VAL A 43 -4.38 12.13 3.01
N ARG A 44 -5.51 11.71 2.44
CA ARG A 44 -6.79 12.37 2.58
C ARG A 44 -7.51 11.85 3.83
N ARG A 45 -7.90 12.75 4.71
CA ARG A 45 -8.77 12.47 5.85
C ARG A 45 -10.22 12.32 5.40
N GLN A 46 -11.08 11.68 6.20
CA GLN A 46 -12.50 11.56 5.84
C GLN A 46 -13.24 12.90 5.91
N ASP A 47 -12.67 13.92 6.59
CA ASP A 47 -13.16 15.31 6.56
C ASP A 47 -12.79 16.06 5.26
N GLY A 48 -12.07 15.41 4.33
CA GLY A 48 -11.65 15.97 3.05
C GLY A 48 -10.34 16.73 3.10
N LYS A 49 -9.73 16.95 4.28
CA LYS A 49 -8.42 17.61 4.39
C LYS A 49 -7.31 16.67 3.95
N ILE A 50 -6.25 17.23 3.37
CA ILE A 50 -5.06 16.48 2.96
C ILE A 50 -3.94 16.74 3.97
N VAL A 51 -3.41 15.68 4.56
CA VAL A 51 -2.21 15.72 5.39
C VAL A 51 -1.02 15.36 4.51
N LEU A 52 -0.05 16.27 4.45
CA LEU A 52 1.16 16.09 3.66
C LEU A 52 2.35 15.81 4.57
N ARG A 53 3.15 14.80 4.21
CA ARG A 53 4.47 14.58 4.79
C ARG A 53 5.50 14.62 3.68
N GLU A 54 6.40 15.60 3.76
CA GLU A 54 7.54 15.72 2.85
C GLU A 54 8.83 15.34 3.55
N GLN A 55 9.66 14.55 2.87
CA GLN A 55 10.96 14.15 3.36
C GLN A 55 12.00 14.26 2.25
N ARG A 56 13.19 14.78 2.59
CA ARG A 56 14.32 14.80 1.65
C ARG A 56 14.78 13.38 1.36
N TRP A 57 14.80 13.01 0.08
CA TRP A 57 15.37 11.75 -0.38
C TRP A 57 16.89 11.85 -0.33
N ARG A 58 17.52 11.06 0.55
CA ARG A 58 18.97 10.88 0.61
C ARG A 58 19.27 9.41 0.36
N SER A 59 19.85 9.11 -0.80
CA SER A 59 20.21 7.73 -1.15
C SER A 59 21.32 7.22 -0.23
N LEU A 60 21.15 6.04 0.38
CA LEU A 60 22.23 5.33 1.10
C LEU A 60 23.32 4.92 0.11
N SER A 61 22.98 4.70 -1.16
CA SER A 61 23.97 4.39 -2.22
C SER A 61 24.95 5.54 -2.47
N GLU A 62 24.55 6.78 -2.18
CA GLU A 62 25.40 7.96 -2.32
C GLU A 62 26.32 8.16 -1.10
N ARG A 63 25.97 7.56 0.05
CA ARG A 63 26.64 7.79 1.33
C ARG A 63 27.92 6.96 1.52
N ARG A 64 28.05 5.78 0.91
CA ARG A 64 29.28 4.96 1.01
C ARG A 64 29.75 4.43 -0.35
N ARG A 65 31.07 4.49 -0.57
CA ARG A 65 31.76 4.09 -1.82
C ARG A 65 31.48 2.64 -2.23
N ALA A 66 31.22 1.74 -1.28
CA ALA A 66 30.89 0.34 -1.52
C ALA A 66 29.54 0.14 -2.24
N PHE A 67 28.52 0.95 -1.94
CA PHE A 67 27.19 0.86 -2.55
C PHE A 67 27.09 1.53 -3.94
N LYS A 68 28.22 2.01 -4.48
CA LYS A 68 28.30 2.53 -5.86
C LYS A 68 28.53 1.42 -6.91
N ARG A 69 28.82 0.18 -6.48
CA ARG A 69 28.97 -0.97 -7.39
C ARG A 69 27.61 -1.41 -7.93
N ARG A 70 27.53 -1.86 -9.19
CA ARG A 70 26.25 -2.07 -9.93
C ARG A 70 25.24 -2.97 -9.21
N PHE A 71 25.70 -4.07 -8.60
CA PHE A 71 24.84 -5.00 -7.86
C PHE A 71 24.43 -4.46 -6.48
N LEU A 72 25.41 -4.01 -5.68
CA LEU A 72 25.18 -3.45 -4.33
C LEU A 72 24.29 -2.20 -4.36
N ARG A 73 24.38 -1.40 -5.43
CA ARG A 73 23.50 -0.25 -5.66
C ARG A 73 22.03 -0.67 -5.78
N GLY A 74 21.75 -1.74 -6.54
CA GLY A 74 20.38 -2.23 -6.72
C GLY A 74 19.76 -2.70 -5.41
N VAL A 75 20.51 -3.49 -4.63
CA VAL A 75 20.08 -3.97 -3.30
C VAL A 75 19.83 -2.80 -2.35
N ALA A 76 20.73 -1.82 -2.29
CA ALA A 76 20.55 -0.63 -1.45
C ALA A 76 19.28 0.14 -1.81
N ILE A 77 19.05 0.39 -3.11
CA ILE A 77 17.84 1.08 -3.58
C ILE A 77 16.59 0.26 -3.25
N LEU A 78 16.61 -1.06 -3.41
CA LEU A 78 15.48 -1.93 -3.08
C LEU A 78 15.12 -1.83 -1.59
N ILE A 79 16.11 -2.00 -0.71
CA ILE A 79 15.93 -1.90 0.75
C ILE A 79 15.38 -0.51 1.11
N GLU A 80 15.96 0.56 0.55
CA GLU A 80 15.45 1.92 0.76
C GLU A 80 13.99 2.04 0.33
N THR A 81 13.63 1.53 -0.84
CA THR A 81 12.28 1.67 -1.37
C THR A 81 11.28 0.90 -0.51
N ILE A 82 11.64 -0.29 -0.02
CA ILE A 82 10.83 -1.06 0.94
C ILE A 82 10.64 -0.28 2.24
N VAL A 83 11.74 0.21 2.84
CA VAL A 83 11.69 0.96 4.11
C VAL A 83 10.82 2.21 3.99
N ASN A 84 10.93 2.95 2.88
CA ASN A 84 10.12 4.14 2.65
C ASN A 84 8.66 3.80 2.37
N GLY A 85 8.39 2.73 1.61
CA GLY A 85 7.02 2.25 1.38
C GLY A 85 6.32 1.85 2.69
N ILE A 86 7.03 1.15 3.57
CA ILE A 86 6.54 0.81 4.92
C ILE A 86 6.27 2.09 5.71
N GLN A 87 7.20 3.06 5.74
CA GLN A 87 7.00 4.32 6.45
C GLN A 87 5.81 5.13 5.92
N ALA A 88 5.58 5.12 4.60
CA ALA A 88 4.44 5.79 3.99
C ALA A 88 3.11 5.12 4.37
N LEU A 89 3.07 3.78 4.38
CA LEU A 89 1.91 3.01 4.84
C LEU A 89 1.64 3.24 6.34
N SER A 90 2.67 3.19 7.18
CA SER A 90 2.54 3.48 8.62
C SER A 90 2.04 4.92 8.85
N PHE A 91 2.58 5.89 8.12
CA PHE A 91 2.09 7.27 8.21
C PHE A 91 0.62 7.40 7.82
N SER A 92 0.18 6.73 6.75
CA SER A 92 -1.24 6.73 6.35
C SER A 92 -2.15 6.10 7.40
N ALA A 93 -1.71 4.99 8.02
CA ALA A 93 -2.43 4.34 9.10
C ALA A 93 -2.51 5.22 10.36
N ASP A 94 -1.43 5.90 10.72
CA ASP A 94 -1.40 6.81 11.88
C ASP A 94 -2.36 8.00 11.69
N VAL A 95 -2.46 8.54 10.47
CA VAL A 95 -3.41 9.62 10.15
C VAL A 95 -4.86 9.14 10.29
N ALA A 96 -5.16 7.93 9.80
CA ALA A 96 -6.48 7.32 9.95
C ALA A 96 -6.84 7.05 11.42
N ALA A 97 -5.91 6.49 12.20
CA ALA A 97 -6.11 6.20 13.62
C ALA A 97 -6.36 7.47 14.45
N LYS A 98 -5.57 8.53 14.22
CA LYS A 98 -5.77 9.84 14.89
C LYS A 98 -7.14 10.44 14.57
N GLU A 99 -7.61 10.26 13.33
CA GLU A 99 -8.95 10.73 12.95
C GLU A 99 -10.07 9.98 13.69
N GLU A 100 -9.94 8.66 13.88
CA GLU A 100 -10.90 7.88 14.69
C GLU A 100 -10.88 8.30 16.16
N GLU A 101 -9.71 8.58 16.73
CA GLU A 101 -9.57 9.12 18.08
C GLU A 101 -10.22 10.51 18.23
N GLU A 102 -10.02 11.42 17.26
CA GLU A 102 -10.64 12.75 17.28
C GLU A 102 -12.17 12.65 17.18
N LYS A 103 -12.70 11.75 16.34
CA LYS A 103 -14.15 11.51 16.22
C LYS A 103 -14.77 10.94 17.48
N SER A 104 -14.12 9.97 18.12
CA SER A 104 -14.60 9.37 19.37
C SER A 104 -14.60 10.37 20.51
N ARG A 105 -13.55 11.20 20.65
CA ARG A 105 -13.50 12.30 21.63
C ARG A 105 -14.55 13.38 21.36
N ALA A 106 -14.79 13.74 20.10
CA ALA A 106 -15.81 14.71 19.73
C ALA A 106 -17.25 14.20 19.97
N ALA A 107 -17.48 12.89 19.83
CA ALA A 107 -18.76 12.25 20.16
C ALA A 107 -18.99 12.19 21.68
N GLU A 108 -17.94 11.99 22.48
CA GLU A 108 -18.00 11.96 23.95
C GLU A 108 -18.27 13.36 24.54
N ASN A 109 -17.77 14.43 23.93
CA ASN A 109 -17.86 15.80 24.43
C ASN A 109 -19.13 16.59 24.02
N ARG A 110 -20.15 15.99 23.40
CA ARG A 110 -21.38 16.72 23.04
C ARG A 110 -22.25 16.98 24.27
N PRO A 111 -22.52 18.25 24.64
CA PRO A 111 -23.48 18.58 25.68
C PRO A 111 -24.89 18.54 25.07
N ASN A 112 -25.72 17.65 25.60
CA ASN A 112 -27.19 17.60 25.46
C ASN A 112 -27.78 16.69 24.34
N GLY A 113 -28.06 15.45 24.74
CA GLY A 113 -29.13 14.61 24.20
C GLY A 113 -29.80 13.87 25.37
N LYS A 114 -31.06 14.17 25.63
CA LYS A 114 -31.83 13.79 26.84
C LYS A 114 -31.78 12.29 27.18
N GLY A 115 -31.34 12.01 28.41
CA GLY A 115 -31.84 11.02 29.38
C GLY A 115 -32.38 9.66 28.92
N LYS A 116 -31.69 8.59 29.33
CA LYS A 116 -32.16 7.72 30.42
C LYS A 116 -31.02 6.80 30.87
N GLY A 117 -30.81 6.76 32.19
CA GLY A 117 -29.74 6.01 32.80
C GLY A 117 -29.87 4.52 32.59
N VAL A 118 -28.76 3.91 32.18
CA VAL A 118 -28.32 2.64 32.76
C VAL A 118 -26.86 2.85 33.12
N ARG A 119 -26.60 3.12 34.40
CA ARG A 119 -25.29 2.84 35.00
C ARG A 119 -25.07 1.34 34.88
N LYS A 120 -24.54 0.87 33.74
CA LYS A 120 -23.86 -0.43 33.72
C LYS A 120 -22.43 -0.13 34.14
N LYS A 121 -22.17 -0.41 35.42
CA LYS A 121 -20.85 -0.55 36.03
C LYS A 121 -20.16 -1.73 35.35
N GLY A 122 -19.80 -1.54 34.08
CA GLY A 122 -19.02 -2.45 33.26
C GLY A 122 -17.56 -2.20 33.60
N LYS A 123 -16.98 -3.19 34.27
CA LYS A 123 -15.56 -3.42 34.50
C LYS A 123 -14.67 -2.57 33.59
N LYS A 124 -13.87 -1.74 34.25
CA LYS A 124 -12.76 -0.97 33.70
C LYS A 124 -11.73 -1.96 33.13
N ASP A 125 -12.03 -2.55 31.97
CA ASP A 125 -11.05 -3.27 31.19
C ASP A 125 -10.08 -2.22 30.64
N LYS A 126 -9.08 -1.92 31.47
CA LYS A 126 -7.79 -1.37 31.06
C LYS A 126 -7.08 -2.38 30.13
N ARG A 127 -7.71 -2.75 29.01
CA ARG A 127 -7.04 -3.20 27.80
C ARG A 127 -6.98 -1.95 26.92
N GLY A 128 -6.15 -1.00 27.30
CA GLY A 128 -4.76 -1.11 26.92
C GLY A 128 -4.64 -0.45 25.56
N SER A 129 -4.59 0.89 25.59
CA SER A 129 -3.92 1.71 24.59
C SER A 129 -2.40 1.45 24.63
N GLU A 130 -2.02 0.17 24.65
CA GLU A 130 -0.66 -0.28 24.42
C GLU A 130 -0.70 -0.78 22.98
N GLY A 131 0.03 -0.10 22.09
CA GLY A 131 0.15 -0.51 20.69
C GLY A 131 0.39 -2.01 20.62
N LEU A 132 -0.27 -2.68 19.65
CA LEU A 132 -0.26 -4.14 19.51
C LEU A 132 1.12 -4.70 19.91
N SER A 133 1.12 -5.54 20.95
CA SER A 133 2.35 -6.16 21.45
C SER A 133 3.19 -6.64 20.26
N LYS A 134 4.50 -6.40 20.27
CA LYS A 134 5.40 -6.78 19.17
C LYS A 134 5.20 -8.25 18.76
N THR A 135 4.83 -9.09 19.72
CA THR A 135 4.46 -10.49 19.53
C THR A 135 3.17 -10.68 18.72
N ALA A 136 2.13 -9.89 18.96
CA ALA A 136 0.88 -9.93 18.18
C ALA A 136 1.11 -9.49 16.73
N ILE A 137 1.91 -8.44 16.53
CA ILE A 137 2.31 -8.01 15.17
C ILE A 137 3.12 -9.12 14.49
N ALA A 138 4.13 -9.69 15.16
CA ALA A 138 4.91 -10.79 14.60
C ALA A 138 4.03 -12.01 14.26
N LEU A 139 3.09 -12.38 15.13
CA LEU A 139 2.18 -13.50 14.91
C LEU A 139 1.27 -13.28 13.70
N THR A 140 0.69 -12.08 13.56
CA THR A 140 -0.17 -11.76 12.41
C THR A 140 0.60 -11.76 11.10
N ILE A 141 1.85 -11.29 11.09
CA ILE A 141 2.74 -11.38 9.93
C ILE A 141 3.00 -12.85 9.56
N VAL A 142 3.40 -13.68 10.52
CA VAL A 142 3.67 -15.11 10.28
C VAL A 142 2.41 -15.82 9.77
N ALA A 143 1.25 -15.55 10.37
CA ALA A 143 -0.02 -16.12 9.95
C ALA A 143 -0.39 -15.69 8.51
N ALA A 144 -0.17 -14.42 8.15
CA ALA A 144 -0.41 -13.92 6.79
C ALA A 144 0.50 -14.61 5.75
N PHE A 145 1.79 -14.80 6.07
CA PHE A 145 2.71 -15.55 5.21
C PHE A 145 2.30 -17.03 5.07
N ALA A 146 1.95 -17.68 6.18
CA ALA A 146 1.49 -19.06 6.17
C ALA A 146 0.23 -19.24 5.32
N LEU A 147 -0.76 -18.34 5.48
CA LEU A 147 -1.97 -18.33 4.66
C LEU A 147 -1.64 -18.08 3.18
N GLY A 148 -0.71 -17.17 2.88
CA GLY A 148 -0.24 -16.91 1.52
C GLY A 148 0.38 -18.15 0.87
N ILE A 149 1.27 -18.85 1.58
CA ILE A 149 1.86 -20.11 1.10
C ILE A 149 0.78 -21.18 0.91
N ALA A 150 -0.12 -21.31 1.88
CA ALA A 150 -1.21 -22.27 1.79
C ALA A 150 -2.10 -22.01 0.56
N MET A 151 -2.47 -20.76 0.30
CA MET A 151 -3.40 -20.39 -0.77
C MET A 151 -2.76 -20.34 -2.16
N PHE A 152 -1.51 -19.88 -2.27
CA PHE A 152 -0.86 -19.67 -3.59
C PHE A 152 0.15 -20.75 -3.98
N VAL A 153 0.57 -21.59 -3.05
CA VAL A 153 1.52 -22.68 -3.34
C VAL A 153 0.84 -24.03 -3.14
N VAL A 154 0.30 -24.27 -1.94
CA VAL A 154 -0.23 -25.60 -1.56
C VAL A 154 -1.57 -25.87 -2.25
N LEU A 155 -2.53 -24.95 -2.12
CA LEU A 155 -3.87 -25.10 -2.67
C LEU A 155 -3.89 -25.39 -4.18
N PRO A 156 -3.19 -24.64 -5.07
CA PRO A 156 -3.19 -24.96 -6.50
C PRO A 156 -2.62 -26.34 -6.82
N HIS A 157 -1.57 -26.78 -6.12
CA HIS A 157 -1.01 -28.12 -6.31
C HIS A 157 -2.01 -29.21 -5.90
N VAL A 158 -2.67 -29.04 -4.74
CA VAL A 158 -3.69 -29.98 -4.26
C VAL A 158 -4.86 -30.03 -5.23
N LEU A 159 -5.33 -28.88 -5.73
CA LEU A 159 -6.41 -28.84 -6.72
C LEU A 159 -6.02 -29.52 -8.03
N THR A 160 -4.78 -29.36 -8.49
CA THR A 160 -4.28 -30.04 -9.70
C THR A 160 -4.22 -31.55 -9.53
N LEU A 161 -3.74 -32.03 -8.36
CA LEU A 161 -3.73 -33.46 -8.03
C LEU A 161 -5.15 -34.04 -7.96
N LEU A 162 -6.09 -33.32 -7.34
CA LEU A 162 -7.49 -33.73 -7.27
C LEU A 162 -8.14 -33.75 -8.65
N PHE A 163 -7.85 -32.76 -9.49
CA PHE A 163 -8.32 -32.69 -10.87
C PHE A 163 -7.88 -33.92 -11.67
N GLY A 164 -6.59 -34.30 -11.59
CA GLY A 164 -6.08 -35.52 -12.21
C GLY A 164 -6.79 -36.78 -11.72
N ARG A 165 -7.00 -36.88 -10.39
CA ARG A 165 -7.69 -38.02 -9.79
C ARG A 165 -9.16 -38.14 -10.21
N VAL A 166 -9.89 -37.02 -10.28
CA VAL A 166 -11.32 -37.00 -10.64
C VAL A 166 -11.52 -37.34 -12.11
N LEU A 167 -10.64 -36.87 -13.00
CA LEU A 167 -10.72 -37.11 -14.44
C LEU A 167 -10.04 -38.43 -14.88
N ASN A 168 -9.56 -39.24 -13.93
CA ASN A 168 -8.74 -40.43 -14.20
C ASN A 168 -7.54 -40.16 -15.13
N TRP A 169 -7.03 -38.93 -15.10
CA TRP A 169 -5.84 -38.54 -15.84
C TRP A 169 -4.60 -38.84 -14.99
N ARG A 170 -3.64 -39.57 -15.55
CA ARG A 170 -2.32 -39.78 -14.91
C ARG A 170 -1.47 -38.51 -14.99
N LEU A 171 -1.81 -37.52 -14.17
CA LEU A 171 -1.01 -36.29 -14.01
C LEU A 171 0.05 -36.55 -12.95
N ASP A 172 1.24 -36.93 -13.40
CA ASP A 172 2.40 -37.00 -12.52
C ASP A 172 2.92 -35.60 -12.23
N VAL A 173 3.46 -35.38 -11.04
CA VAL A 173 3.96 -34.06 -10.59
C VAL A 173 5.15 -33.56 -11.41
N GLU A 174 5.87 -34.46 -12.09
CA GLU A 174 6.96 -34.12 -13.00
C GLU A 174 6.49 -33.88 -14.44
N SER A 175 5.22 -34.12 -14.75
CA SER A 175 4.70 -33.99 -16.10
C SER A 175 4.50 -32.52 -16.49
N VAL A 176 4.83 -32.20 -17.74
CA VAL A 176 4.59 -30.86 -18.31
C VAL A 176 3.10 -30.48 -18.23
N ALA A 177 2.20 -31.45 -18.45
CA ALA A 177 0.75 -31.25 -18.34
C ALA A 177 0.32 -30.82 -16.93
N PHE A 178 0.89 -31.42 -15.87
CA PHE A 178 0.62 -31.03 -14.50
C PHE A 178 1.02 -29.57 -14.24
N HIS A 179 2.20 -29.15 -14.67
CA HIS A 179 2.66 -27.77 -14.48
C HIS A 179 1.86 -26.73 -15.26
N ILE A 180 1.37 -27.08 -16.45
CA ILE A 180 0.47 -26.19 -17.22
C ILE A 180 -0.85 -26.00 -16.48
N ILE A 181 -1.48 -27.11 -16.04
CA ILE A 181 -2.77 -27.05 -15.33
C ILE A 181 -2.61 -26.33 -13.99
N ASP A 182 -1.57 -26.64 -13.22
CA ASP A 182 -1.25 -25.95 -11.97
C ASP A 182 -1.03 -24.45 -12.18
N GLY A 183 -0.34 -24.07 -13.25
CA GLY A 183 -0.17 -22.67 -13.66
C GLY A 183 -1.51 -21.98 -13.95
N VAL A 184 -2.41 -22.63 -14.69
CA VAL A 184 -3.76 -22.10 -14.99
C VAL A 184 -4.57 -21.94 -13.70
N ILE A 185 -4.56 -22.94 -12.82
CA ILE A 185 -5.25 -22.90 -11.53
C ILE A 185 -4.69 -21.77 -10.66
N LYS A 186 -3.36 -21.59 -10.61
CA LYS A 186 -2.71 -20.47 -9.91
C LYS A 186 -3.19 -19.12 -10.42
N ILE A 187 -3.24 -18.92 -11.73
CA ILE A 187 -3.72 -17.66 -12.33
C ILE A 187 -5.19 -17.44 -11.97
N ALA A 188 -6.03 -18.46 -12.08
CA ALA A 188 -7.43 -18.38 -11.71
C ALA A 188 -7.63 -18.00 -10.24
N ILE A 189 -6.90 -18.65 -9.32
CA ILE A 189 -6.92 -18.32 -7.89
C ILE A 189 -6.43 -16.90 -7.65
N PHE A 190 -5.36 -16.47 -8.31
CA PHE A 190 -4.82 -15.12 -8.18
C PHE A 190 -5.82 -14.05 -8.61
N VAL A 191 -6.45 -14.22 -9.77
CA VAL A 191 -7.49 -13.31 -10.26
C VAL A 191 -8.71 -13.32 -9.33
N ALA A 192 -9.18 -14.49 -8.91
CA ALA A 192 -10.30 -14.61 -7.98
C ALA A 192 -10.00 -13.95 -6.63
N TYR A 193 -8.76 -14.10 -6.11
CA TYR A 193 -8.31 -13.45 -4.89
C TYR A 193 -8.32 -11.93 -5.01
N ILE A 194 -7.69 -11.38 -6.06
CA ILE A 194 -7.67 -9.92 -6.31
C ILE A 194 -9.08 -9.38 -6.45
N TRP A 195 -9.94 -10.09 -7.19
CA TRP A 195 -11.35 -9.73 -7.33
C TRP A 195 -12.07 -9.72 -5.96
N ALA A 196 -11.92 -10.78 -5.15
CA ALA A 196 -12.55 -10.87 -3.84
C ALA A 196 -12.13 -9.73 -2.89
N ILE A 197 -10.83 -9.44 -2.78
CA ILE A 197 -10.35 -8.35 -1.92
C ILE A 197 -10.74 -6.97 -2.49
N SER A 198 -10.90 -6.83 -3.81
CA SER A 198 -11.34 -5.58 -4.43
C SER A 198 -12.77 -5.16 -4.04
N LEU A 199 -13.58 -6.10 -3.55
CA LEU A 199 -14.93 -5.82 -3.05
C LEU A 199 -14.91 -5.07 -1.70
N MET A 200 -13.78 -5.11 -0.98
CA MET A 200 -13.60 -4.37 0.26
C MET A 200 -13.39 -2.89 -0.03
N LYS A 201 -14.13 -2.01 0.66
CA LYS A 201 -14.10 -0.54 0.43
C LYS A 201 -12.69 0.03 0.52
N ASP A 202 -11.91 -0.41 1.51
CA ASP A 202 -10.55 0.08 1.75
C ASP A 202 -9.60 -0.28 0.60
N ILE A 203 -9.68 -1.51 0.09
CA ILE A 203 -8.86 -1.98 -1.02
C ILE A 203 -9.29 -1.35 -2.34
N ARG A 204 -10.60 -1.24 -2.59
CA ARG A 204 -11.12 -0.49 -3.74
C ARG A 204 -10.57 0.93 -3.77
N ARG A 205 -10.55 1.58 -2.61
CA ARG A 205 -10.01 2.92 -2.46
C ARG A 205 -8.51 2.97 -2.76
N VAL A 206 -7.71 2.01 -2.28
CA VAL A 206 -6.28 1.92 -2.64
C VAL A 206 -6.10 1.81 -4.17
N PHE A 207 -6.95 1.05 -4.87
CA PHE A 207 -6.92 0.99 -6.33
C PHE A 207 -7.32 2.31 -7.01
N GLU A 208 -8.28 3.06 -6.45
CA GLU A 208 -8.62 4.41 -6.92
C GLU A 208 -7.40 5.35 -6.83
N TYR A 209 -6.70 5.35 -5.69
CA TYR A 209 -5.48 6.15 -5.53
C TYR A 209 -4.33 5.69 -6.41
N HIS A 210 -4.21 4.39 -6.68
CA HIS A 210 -3.24 3.87 -7.64
C HIS A 210 -3.53 4.36 -9.06
N GLY A 211 -4.80 4.35 -9.48
CA GLY A 211 -5.21 4.93 -10.76
C GLY A 211 -4.95 6.44 -10.83
N ALA A 212 -5.22 7.16 -9.73
CA ALA A 212 -4.95 8.59 -9.63
C ALA A 212 -3.45 8.91 -9.68
N GLU A 213 -2.59 8.09 -9.08
CA GLU A 213 -1.14 8.19 -9.13
C GLU A 213 -0.64 8.14 -10.59
N HIS A 214 -1.03 7.10 -11.33
CA HIS A 214 -0.63 6.93 -12.71
C HIS A 214 -1.09 8.06 -13.61
N LYS A 215 -2.33 8.54 -13.43
CA LYS A 215 -2.85 9.71 -14.15
C LYS A 215 -2.06 10.98 -13.83
N SER A 216 -1.73 11.19 -12.55
CA SER A 216 -0.96 12.35 -12.09
C SER A 216 0.46 12.36 -12.65
N ILE A 217 1.15 11.21 -12.62
CA ILE A 217 2.49 11.06 -13.20
C ILE A 217 2.43 11.25 -14.72
N PHE A 218 1.46 10.61 -15.39
CA PHE A 218 1.31 10.74 -16.84
C PHE A 218 1.09 12.20 -17.27
N ALA A 219 0.18 12.91 -16.59
CA ALA A 219 -0.09 14.32 -16.84
C ALA A 219 1.16 15.18 -16.59
N TYR A 220 1.88 14.92 -15.50
CA TYR A 220 3.14 15.60 -15.17
C TYR A 220 4.22 15.38 -16.24
N GLU A 221 4.43 14.13 -16.67
CA GLU A 221 5.45 13.77 -17.66
C GLU A 221 5.15 14.34 -19.05
N HIS A 222 3.86 14.45 -19.41
CA HIS A 222 3.41 14.97 -20.70
C HIS A 222 3.01 16.44 -20.66
N ARG A 223 3.19 17.13 -19.53
CA ARG A 223 2.80 18.54 -19.31
C ARG A 223 1.32 18.80 -19.67
N LYS A 224 0.46 17.85 -19.36
CA LYS A 224 -0.99 17.97 -19.55
C LYS A 224 -1.65 18.43 -18.26
N PRO A 225 -2.79 19.14 -18.33
CA PRO A 225 -3.63 19.37 -17.15
C PRO A 225 -4.16 18.04 -16.60
N LEU A 226 -4.46 18.03 -15.29
CA LEU A 226 -5.03 16.90 -14.56
C LEU A 226 -6.55 16.86 -14.67
#